data_AF-A0A816VKA6-F1
#
_entry.id   AF-A0A816VKA6-F1
#
_cell.length_a   1.000
_cell.length_b   1.000
_cell.length_c   1.000
_cell.angle_alpha   90.00
_cell.angle_beta   90.00
_cell.angle_gamma   90.00
#
_symmetry.space_group_name_H-M   'P 1'
#
loop_
_entity.id
_entity.type
_entity.pdbx_description
1 polymer ?
#
loop_
_entity_poly.entity_id
_entity_poly.type
_entity_poly.pdbx_seq_one_letter_code
_entity_poly.pdbx_strand_id
1 'polypeptide(L)'
;MEFLHRGPSYVSPCQLHILSESQLTMDQILTKQMAPLRRELTRFFTKYPVDLSRRMNFEKEIQNLFHASFDQSIPSTLEERILYEKQLIKSIRYQLNKDQLILRRTVDNYNTYYLGPLNEFQQKSWVGVWVWVWVWL
;
A
#
# COMPACT_ATOMS: atom_id res chain seq x y z
N MET A 1 -15.01 22.12 2.47
CA MET A 1 -14.64 20.78 1.98
C MET A 1 -13.22 20.90 1.43
N GLU A 2 -12.23 20.84 2.31
CA GLU A 2 -10.82 20.91 1.94
C GLU A 2 -10.36 19.52 1.49
N PHE A 3 -9.98 19.40 0.22
CA PHE A 3 -9.33 18.19 -0.28
C PHE A 3 -7.91 18.12 0.30
N LEU A 4 -7.54 16.94 0.80
CA LEU A 4 -6.28 16.61 1.44
C LEU A 4 -5.07 17.20 0.67
N HIS A 5 -4.41 18.21 1.23
CA HIS A 5 -3.14 18.79 0.74
C HIS A 5 -1.94 17.81 0.73
N ARG A 6 -2.19 16.56 1.07
CA ARG A 6 -1.24 15.46 1.05
C ARG A 6 -1.91 14.41 0.19
N GLY A 7 -1.30 14.03 -0.94
CA GLY A 7 -1.63 12.76 -1.61
C GLY A 7 -1.72 11.63 -0.57
N PRO A 8 -2.46 10.56 -0.85
CA PRO A 8 -3.02 9.67 0.17
C PRO A 8 -2.01 9.39 1.30
N SER A 9 -2.23 10.02 2.46
CA SER A 9 -1.41 9.79 3.67
C SER A 9 -1.67 8.40 4.27
N TYR A 10 -2.62 7.67 3.68
CA TYR A 10 -2.90 6.27 3.93
C TYR A 10 -3.21 5.63 2.58
N VAL A 11 -2.24 4.90 2.03
CA VAL A 11 -2.53 3.89 1.01
C VAL A 11 -3.02 2.68 1.81
N SER A 12 -4.25 2.24 1.56
CA SER A 12 -4.76 1.04 2.24
C SER A 12 -3.77 -0.11 2.01
N PRO A 13 -3.44 -0.96 3.01
CA PRO A 13 -2.48 -2.05 2.86
C PRO A 13 -2.73 -2.91 1.61
N CYS A 14 -4.00 -3.07 1.23
CA CYS A 14 -4.40 -3.80 0.02
C CYS A 14 -3.93 -3.14 -1.29
N GLN A 15 -3.80 -1.82 -1.33
CA GLN A 15 -3.33 -1.06 -2.51
C GLN A 15 -1.81 -1.06 -2.67
N LEU A 16 -1.04 -1.23 -1.57
CA LEU A 16 0.42 -1.43 -1.65
C LEU A 16 0.78 -2.76 -2.31
N HIS A 17 -0.05 -3.79 -2.13
CA HIS A 17 0.19 -5.12 -2.72
C HIS A 17 -0.05 -5.17 -4.24
N ILE A 18 -0.80 -4.23 -4.81
CA ILE A 18 -0.99 -4.12 -6.28
C ILE A 18 0.32 -3.67 -6.98
N LEU A 19 1.18 -2.98 -6.23
CA LEU A 19 2.45 -2.42 -6.70
C LEU A 19 3.67 -3.24 -6.27
N SER A 20 3.54 -4.03 -5.20
CA SER A 20 4.64 -4.86 -4.68
C SER A 20 4.89 -6.09 -5.56
N GLU A 21 6.14 -6.28 -5.99
CA GLU A 21 6.63 -7.50 -6.66
C GLU A 21 6.68 -8.73 -5.72
N SER A 22 6.19 -8.61 -4.48
CA SER A 22 6.18 -9.72 -3.53
C SER A 22 5.24 -10.82 -3.99
N GLN A 23 5.74 -12.06 -4.03
CA GLN A 23 5.02 -13.31 -4.35
C GLN A 23 3.97 -13.72 -3.29
N LEU A 24 3.35 -12.77 -2.59
CA LEU A 24 2.35 -13.07 -1.59
C LEU A 24 1.02 -13.41 -2.28
N THR A 25 0.48 -14.59 -2.01
CA THR A 25 -0.86 -14.95 -2.47
C THR A 25 -1.91 -14.15 -1.69
N MET A 26 -3.08 -13.92 -2.28
CA MET A 26 -4.19 -13.23 -1.60
C MET A 26 -4.53 -13.89 -0.26
N ASP A 27 -4.51 -15.22 -0.19
CA ASP A 27 -4.73 -15.96 1.07
C ASP A 27 -3.71 -15.61 2.16
N GLN A 28 -2.43 -15.41 1.79
CA GLN A 28 -1.40 -14.99 2.74
C GLN A 28 -1.62 -13.56 3.24
N ILE A 29 -2.10 -12.67 2.37
CA ILE A 29 -2.46 -11.29 2.73
C ILE A 29 -3.65 -11.30 3.70
N LEU A 30 -4.71 -12.04 3.37
CA LEU A 30 -5.91 -12.17 4.20
C LEU A 30 -5.57 -12.79 5.56
N THR A 31 -4.71 -13.82 5.58
CA THR A 31 -4.24 -14.44 6.83
C THR A 31 -3.51 -13.44 7.72
N LYS A 32 -2.63 -12.60 7.14
CA LYS A 32 -1.93 -11.54 7.88
C LYS A 32 -2.89 -10.49 8.41
N GLN A 33 -3.89 -10.08 7.63
CA GLN A 33 -4.89 -9.10 8.04
C GLN A 33 -5.85 -9.62 9.11
N MET A 34 -6.12 -10.93 9.13
CA MET A 34 -6.97 -11.56 10.14
C MET A 34 -6.26 -11.76 11.49
N ALA A 35 -4.92 -11.79 11.52
CA ALA A 35 -4.15 -12.10 12.71
C ALA A 35 -4.41 -11.17 13.92
N PRO A 36 -4.53 -9.83 13.77
CA PRO A 36 -4.90 -8.95 14.86
C PRO A 36 -6.29 -9.26 15.43
N LEU A 37 -7.28 -9.50 14.57
CA LEU A 37 -8.64 -9.84 15.00
C LEU A 37 -8.65 -11.16 15.77
N ARG A 38 -7.92 -12.18 15.30
CA ARG A 38 -7.79 -13.46 16.00
C ARG A 38 -7.16 -13.31 17.39
N ARG A 39 -6.14 -12.45 17.53
CA ARG A 39 -5.52 -12.14 18.83
C ARG A 39 -6.53 -11.49 19.78
N GLU A 40 -7.31 -10.53 19.28
CA GLU A 40 -8.34 -9.85 20.05
C GLU A 40 -9.47 -10.78 20.50
N LEU A 41 -9.96 -11.64 19.61
CA LEU A 41 -10.95 -12.66 19.95
C LEU A 41 -10.42 -13.64 20.98
N THR A 42 -9.17 -14.09 20.84
CA THR A 42 -8.54 -14.97 21.84
C THR A 42 -8.49 -14.30 23.21
N ARG A 43 -8.08 -13.03 23.26
CA ARG A 43 -8.05 -12.24 24.50
C ARG A 43 -9.45 -12.06 25.11
N PHE A 44 -10.47 -11.90 24.28
CA PHE A 44 -11.84 -11.78 24.75
C PHE A 44 -12.34 -13.10 25.36
N PHE A 45 -12.12 -14.23 24.69
CA PHE A 45 -12.56 -15.54 25.17
C PHE A 45 -11.76 -16.05 26.37
N THR A 46 -10.51 -15.62 26.56
CA THR A 46 -9.78 -15.91 27.81
C THR A 46 -10.33 -15.12 28.99
N LYS A 47 -10.78 -13.88 28.75
CA LYS A 47 -11.38 -13.02 29.79
C LYS A 47 -12.80 -13.45 30.14
N TYR A 48 -13.58 -13.86 29.14
CA TYR A 48 -14.97 -14.29 29.27
C TYR A 48 -15.08 -15.72 28.73
N PRO A 49 -14.92 -16.74 29.60
CA PRO A 49 -14.95 -18.12 29.15
C PRO A 49 -16.33 -18.47 28.61
N VAL A 50 -16.36 -18.75 27.31
CA VAL A 50 -17.50 -19.32 26.60
C VAL A 50 -17.20 -20.81 26.39
N ASP A 51 -18.22 -21.65 26.29
CA ASP A 51 -18.02 -23.05 25.95
C ASP A 51 -17.28 -23.21 24.61
N LEU A 52 -16.48 -24.26 24.51
CA LEU A 52 -15.60 -24.50 23.38
C LEU A 52 -16.37 -24.58 22.05
N SER A 53 -17.57 -25.17 22.07
CA SER A 53 -18.39 -25.34 20.87
C SER A 53 -18.88 -24.00 20.33
N ARG A 54 -19.44 -23.13 21.19
CA ARG A 54 -19.86 -21.78 20.78
C ARG A 54 -18.68 -20.94 20.33
N ARG A 55 -17.52 -21.03 21.00
CA ARG A 55 -16.31 -20.34 20.58
C ARG A 55 -15.88 -20.77 19.17
N MET A 56 -15.79 -22.07 18.92
CA MET A 56 -15.38 -22.59 17.60
C MET A 56 -16.36 -22.18 16.49
N ASN A 57 -17.67 -22.22 16.78
CA ASN A 57 -18.70 -21.80 15.83
C ASN A 57 -18.57 -20.30 15.52
N PHE A 58 -18.38 -19.46 16.53
CA PHE A 58 -18.20 -18.03 16.37
C PHE A 58 -16.92 -17.69 15.57
N GLU A 59 -15.78 -18.30 15.92
CA GLU A 59 -14.53 -18.08 15.19
C GLU A 59 -14.64 -18.49 13.71
N LYS A 60 -15.34 -19.60 13.43
CA LYS A 60 -15.62 -20.05 12.06
C LYS A 60 -16.52 -19.08 11.30
N GLU A 61 -17.57 -18.57 11.95
CA GLU A 61 -18.50 -17.61 11.33
C GLU A 61 -17.80 -16.30 10.99
N ILE A 62 -17.01 -15.75 11.92
CA ILE A 62 -16.19 -14.56 11.68
C ILE A 62 -15.19 -14.79 10.55
N GLN A 63 -14.53 -15.95 10.51
CA GLN A 63 -13.62 -16.27 9.43
C GLN A 63 -14.32 -16.31 8.07
N ASN A 64 -15.48 -16.95 8.00
CA ASN A 64 -16.28 -16.99 6.77
C ASN A 64 -16.74 -15.60 6.32
N LEU A 65 -17.27 -14.78 7.25
CA LEU A 65 -17.69 -13.41 6.96
C LEU A 65 -16.53 -12.54 6.49
N PHE A 66 -15.36 -12.70 7.12
CA PHE A 66 -14.16 -12.00 6.71
C PHE A 66 -13.77 -12.36 5.28
N HIS A 67 -13.64 -13.65 4.95
CA HIS A 67 -13.31 -14.05 3.57
C HIS A 67 -14.37 -13.58 2.57
N ALA A 68 -15.66 -13.75 2.87
CA ALA A 68 -16.75 -13.29 2.01
C ALA A 68 -16.72 -11.78 1.73
N SER A 69 -16.18 -10.97 2.65
CA SER A 69 -16.03 -9.53 2.44
C SER A 69 -14.97 -9.17 1.37
N PHE A 70 -14.07 -10.10 1.05
CA PHE A 70 -13.04 -9.94 0.00
C PHE A 70 -13.36 -10.71 -1.29
N ASP A 71 -14.46 -11.46 -1.34
CA ASP A 71 -14.91 -12.13 -2.56
C ASP A 71 -15.49 -11.16 -3.60
N GLN A 72 -15.71 -9.90 -3.23
CA GLN A 72 -16.11 -8.86 -4.16
C GLN A 72 -14.94 -8.48 -5.06
N SER A 73 -15.08 -8.73 -6.36
CA SER A 73 -14.14 -8.21 -7.34
C SER A 73 -14.19 -6.69 -7.37
N ILE A 74 -13.04 -6.07 -7.61
CA ILE A 74 -12.95 -4.64 -7.87
C ILE A 74 -13.78 -4.36 -9.14
N PRO A 75 -14.61 -3.30 -9.18
CA PRO A 75 -15.30 -2.88 -10.40
C PRO A 75 -14.33 -2.81 -11.59
N SER A 76 -14.72 -3.36 -12.75
CA SER A 76 -13.85 -3.43 -13.94
C SER A 76 -13.29 -2.07 -14.36
N THR A 77 -14.07 -1.01 -14.18
CA THR A 77 -13.65 0.38 -14.45
C THR A 77 -12.45 0.83 -13.62
N LEU A 78 -12.37 0.38 -12.36
CA LEU A 78 -11.24 0.67 -11.48
C LEU A 78 -10.03 -0.18 -11.86
N GLU A 79 -10.24 -1.44 -12.27
CA GLU A 79 -9.17 -2.31 -12.74
C GLU A 79 -8.51 -1.75 -14.02
N GLU A 80 -9.31 -1.37 -15.00
CA GLU A 80 -8.84 -0.72 -16.24
C GLU A 80 -8.04 0.55 -15.94
N ARG A 81 -8.54 1.39 -15.02
CA ARG A 81 -7.85 2.60 -14.58
C ARG A 81 -6.52 2.29 -13.92
N ILE A 82 -6.47 1.31 -13.02
CA ILE A 82 -5.22 0.90 -12.35
C ILE A 82 -4.20 0.40 -13.37
N LEU A 83 -4.61 -0.42 -14.33
CA LEU A 83 -3.74 -0.91 -15.39
C LEU A 83 -3.19 0.23 -16.25
N TYR A 84 -4.05 1.18 -16.64
CA TYR A 84 -3.66 2.38 -17.38
C TYR A 84 -2.65 3.22 -16.59
N GLU A 85 -2.93 3.54 -15.33
CA GLU A 85 -2.04 4.33 -14.47
C GLU A 85 -0.68 3.62 -14.28
N LYS A 86 -0.68 2.29 -14.15
CA LYS A 86 0.56 1.49 -14.04
C LYS A 86 1.39 1.56 -15.32
N GLN A 87 0.76 1.48 -16.50
CA GLN A 87 1.44 1.63 -17.79
C GLN A 87 1.99 3.05 -17.98
N LEU A 88 1.22 4.07 -17.60
CA LEU A 88 1.65 5.47 -17.68
C LEU A 88 2.86 5.75 -16.77
N ILE A 89 2.86 5.25 -15.54
CA ILE A 89 4.00 5.40 -14.63
C ILE A 89 5.24 4.71 -15.21
N LYS A 90 5.09 3.52 -15.80
CA LYS A 90 6.18 2.80 -16.46
C LYS A 90 6.74 3.59 -17.64
N SER A 91 5.89 4.18 -18.48
CA SER A 91 6.34 4.97 -19.64
C SER A 91 7.06 6.24 -19.21
N ILE A 92 6.55 6.95 -18.19
CA ILE A 92 7.21 8.12 -17.61
C ILE A 92 8.59 7.73 -17.07
N ARG A 93 8.69 6.66 -16.27
CA ARG A 93 9.97 6.17 -15.73
C ARG A 93 10.96 5.80 -16.84
N TYR A 94 10.49 5.13 -17.88
CA TYR A 94 11.31 4.78 -19.04
C TYR A 94 11.88 6.04 -19.71
N GLN A 95 11.03 7.04 -19.96
CA GLN A 95 11.46 8.28 -20.61
C GLN A 95 12.43 9.08 -19.73
N LEU A 96 12.16 9.20 -18.43
CA LEU A 96 13.07 9.86 -17.48
C LEU A 96 14.44 9.19 -17.46
N ASN A 97 14.49 7.85 -17.40
CA ASN A 97 15.76 7.12 -17.43
C ASN A 97 16.50 7.29 -18.76
N LYS A 98 15.78 7.25 -19.89
CA LYS A 98 16.36 7.47 -21.22
C LYS A 98 17.01 8.85 -21.33
N ASP A 99 16.33 9.87 -20.81
CA ASP A 99 16.78 11.26 -20.88
C ASP A 99 17.73 11.65 -19.73
N GLN A 100 18.08 10.71 -18.85
CA GLN A 100 18.92 10.93 -17.66
C GLN A 100 18.36 12.02 -16.74
N LEU A 101 17.03 12.02 -16.57
CA LEU A 101 16.29 12.95 -15.73
C LEU A 101 15.75 12.29 -14.47
N ILE A 102 15.56 13.08 -13.42
CA ILE A 102 14.91 12.69 -12.18
C ILE A 102 13.80 13.68 -11.83
N LEU A 103 12.64 13.14 -11.48
CA LEU A 103 11.54 13.90 -10.90
C LEU A 103 11.64 13.81 -9.37
N ARG A 104 11.81 14.94 -8.70
CA ARG A 104 11.94 15.04 -7.24
C ARG A 104 10.84 15.91 -6.65
N ARG A 105 10.44 15.59 -5.42
CA ARG A 105 9.53 16.42 -4.62
C ARG A 105 10.34 17.14 -3.55
N THR A 106 10.15 18.44 -3.40
CA THR A 106 10.73 19.19 -2.28
C THR A 106 9.95 18.95 -1.00
N VAL A 107 10.67 18.98 0.12
CA VAL A 107 10.09 18.93 1.47
C VAL A 107 9.67 20.35 1.89
N ASP A 108 8.97 21.06 1.00
CA ASP A 108 8.37 22.36 1.32
C ASP A 108 6.86 22.20 1.60
N ASN A 109 6.25 23.26 2.13
CA ASN A 109 4.81 23.28 2.41
C ASN A 109 3.94 23.21 1.14
N TYR A 110 4.53 23.33 -0.05
CA TYR A 110 3.84 23.41 -1.34
C TYR A 110 3.96 22.12 -2.16
N ASN A 111 4.75 21.14 -1.69
CA ASN A 111 5.03 19.88 -2.38
C ASN A 111 5.50 20.09 -3.83
N THR A 112 6.40 21.05 -4.05
CA THR A 112 6.83 21.39 -5.40
C THR A 112 7.58 20.23 -6.05
N TYR A 113 7.25 19.92 -7.30
CA TYR A 113 7.93 18.90 -8.08
C TYR A 113 8.93 19.56 -9.03
N TYR A 114 10.17 19.07 -9.02
CA TYR A 114 11.23 19.53 -9.90
C TYR A 114 11.70 18.39 -10.78
N LEU A 115 11.78 18.65 -12.07
CA LEU A 115 12.44 17.79 -13.05
C LEU A 115 13.85 18.34 -13.29
N GLY A 116 14.87 17.50 -13.17
CA GLY A 116 16.25 17.92 -13.40
C GLY A 116 17.17 16.77 -13.76
N PRO A 117 18.44 17.05 -14.08
CA PRO A 117 19.41 16.04 -14.46
C PRO A 117 19.75 15.08 -13.31
N LEU A 118 19.86 13.79 -13.63
CA LEU A 118 20.16 12.73 -12.65
C LEU A 118 21.58 12.86 -12.08
N ASN A 119 22.55 13.28 -12.91
CA ASN A 119 23.95 13.46 -12.52
C ASN A 119 24.14 14.57 -11.47
N GLU A 120 23.47 15.71 -11.62
CA GLU A 120 23.48 16.80 -10.65
C GLU A 120 22.92 16.35 -9.29
N PHE A 121 21.85 15.55 -9.33
CA PHE A 121 21.27 15.00 -8.12
C PHE A 121 22.24 14.05 -7.43
N GLN A 122 22.83 13.11 -8.17
CA GLN A 122 23.82 12.18 -7.64
C GLN A 122 24.96 12.94 -6.99
N GLN A 123 25.61 13.87 -7.69
CA GLN A 123 26.71 14.69 -7.16
C GLN A 123 26.36 15.40 -5.84
N LYS A 124 25.15 15.99 -5.74
CA LYS A 124 24.69 16.67 -4.51
C LYS A 124 24.36 15.71 -3.38
N SER A 125 23.89 14.50 -3.69
CA SER A 125 23.56 13.48 -2.68
C SER A 125 24.77 12.79 -2.05
N TRP A 126 25.92 12.74 -2.75
CA TRP A 126 27.20 12.25 -2.19
C TRP A 126 27.82 13.22 -1.17
N VAL A 127 27.45 14.49 -1.19
CA VAL A 127 27.92 15.53 -0.27
C VAL A 127 26.87 15.74 0.83
N GLY A 128 26.75 14.77 1.73
CA GLY A 128 26.28 15.00 3.11
C GLY A 128 24.94 15.72 3.32
N VAL A 129 23.88 15.37 2.60
CA VAL A 129 22.51 15.76 3.00
C VAL A 129 21.66 14.50 3.10
N TRP A 130 21.22 14.18 4.31
CA TRP A 130 20.20 13.16 4.59
C TRP A 130 18.87 13.60 3.98
N VAL A 131 18.72 13.43 2.67
CA VAL A 131 17.45 13.55 1.98
C VAL A 131 16.72 12.23 2.19
N TRP A 132 15.60 12.27 2.90
CA TRP A 132 14.70 11.14 3.03
C TRP A 132 14.11 10.83 1.65
N VAL A 133 14.77 9.93 0.91
CA VAL A 133 14.28 9.43 -0.36
C VAL A 133 13.21 8.39 -0.06
N TRP A 134 11.95 8.77 -0.25
CA TRP A 134 10.90 7.79 -0.50
C TRP A 134 11.09 7.27 -1.92
N VAL A 135 11.98 6.31 -2.08
CA VAL A 135 11.97 5.43 -3.25
C VAL A 135 10.68 4.64 -3.09
N TRP A 136 9.70 4.89 -3.95
CA TRP A 136 8.53 4.03 -4.08
C TRP A 136 9.00 2.68 -4.67
N LEU A 137 9.49 1.81 -3.78
CA LEU A 137 9.53 0.36 -3.95
C LEU A 137 8.12 -0.21 -3.86
#